data_AF-A0A9N8PCI5-F1
#
_entry.id   AF-A0A9N8PCI5-F1
#
_cell.length_a   1.000
_cell.length_b   1.000
_cell.length_c   1.000
_cell.angle_alpha   90.00
_cell.angle_beta   90.00
_cell.angle_gamma   90.00
#
_symmetry.space_group_name_H-M   'P 1'
#
loop_
_entity.id
_entity.type
_entity.pdbx_description
1 polymer ?
#
loop_
_entity_poly.entity_id
_entity_poly.type
_entity_poly.pdbx_seq_one_letter_code
_entity_poly.pdbx_strand_id
1 'polypeptide(L)'
;MPPREAPWRSDPNGVSHLGPDGVLRSLNADHTAVLDFRRLSPEELKELAAPMGQATLDALVGVDGRDVIDEAQLWAVPAQEKWLSNTTAR
;
A
#
# COMPACT_ATOMS: atom_id res chain seq x y z
N MET A 1 -10.99 1.09 25.97
CA MET A 1 -10.11 0.35 25.04
C MET A 1 -10.45 0.86 23.65
N PRO A 2 -9.49 1.34 22.84
CA PRO A 2 -9.81 1.71 21.47
C PRO A 2 -10.29 0.45 20.72
N PRO A 3 -11.17 0.57 19.71
CA PRO A 3 -11.58 -0.56 18.91
C PRO A 3 -10.32 -1.21 18.34
N ARG A 4 -10.19 -2.53 18.52
CA ARG A 4 -9.13 -3.33 17.88
C ARG A 4 -9.39 -3.20 16.39
N GLU A 5 -8.62 -2.34 15.73
CA GLU A 5 -8.67 -2.17 14.28
C GLU A 5 -8.64 -3.56 13.66
N ALA A 6 -9.59 -3.84 12.76
CA ALA A 6 -9.72 -5.16 12.17
C ALA A 6 -8.36 -5.61 11.62
N PRO A 7 -8.00 -6.90 11.74
CA PRO A 7 -6.74 -7.39 11.18
C PRO A 7 -6.68 -7.06 9.68
N TRP A 8 -5.51 -6.61 9.24
CA TRP A 8 -5.21 -6.35 7.83
C TRP A 8 -5.66 -7.52 6.97
N ARG A 9 -6.57 -7.27 6.02
CA ARG A 9 -7.02 -8.32 5.09
C ARG A 9 -6.04 -8.40 3.92
N SER A 10 -5.54 -9.60 3.68
CA SER A 10 -4.67 -9.90 2.54
C SER A 10 -5.00 -11.26 1.95
N ASP A 11 -4.91 -11.37 0.63
CA ASP A 11 -4.93 -12.67 -0.05
C ASP A 11 -3.52 -13.29 -0.05
N PRO A 12 -3.36 -14.60 0.21
CA PRO A 12 -2.05 -15.27 0.19
C PRO A 12 -1.31 -15.21 -1.15
N ASN A 13 -2.07 -15.12 -2.26
CA ASN A 13 -1.55 -14.97 -3.62
C ASN A 13 -1.69 -13.53 -4.13
N GLY A 14 -2.19 -12.62 -3.28
CA GLY A 14 -2.29 -11.21 -3.57
C GLY A 14 -0.98 -10.47 -3.39
N VAL A 15 -1.03 -9.15 -3.59
CA VAL A 15 0.13 -8.28 -3.40
C VAL A 15 -0.24 -7.06 -2.57
N SER A 16 0.77 -6.52 -1.88
CA SER A 16 0.68 -5.21 -1.25
C SER A 16 1.24 -4.18 -2.22
N HIS A 17 0.48 -3.12 -2.50
CA HIS A 17 0.91 -2.02 -3.35
C HIS A 17 0.97 -0.74 -2.53
N LEU A 18 2.16 -0.15 -2.43
CA LEU A 18 2.35 1.18 -1.88
C LEU A 18 2.18 2.21 -3.00
N GLY A 19 1.07 2.96 -2.97
CA GLY A 19 0.80 4.00 -3.94
C GLY A 19 1.66 5.25 -3.71
N PRO A 20 1.89 6.08 -4.76
CA PRO A 20 2.60 7.35 -4.63
C PRO A 20 1.85 8.36 -3.76
N ASP A 21 0.56 8.12 -3.53
CA ASP A 21 -0.31 8.85 -2.61
C ASP A 21 -0.09 8.48 -1.13
N GLY A 22 0.81 7.54 -0.82
CA GLY A 22 1.15 7.16 0.54
C GLY A 22 0.17 6.17 1.17
N VAL A 23 -0.70 5.57 0.36
CA VAL A 23 -1.66 4.56 0.81
C VAL A 23 -1.18 3.18 0.39
N LEU A 24 -1.05 2.30 1.38
CA LEU A 24 -0.79 0.88 1.18
C LEU A 24 -2.10 0.17 0.90
N ARG A 25 -2.19 -0.58 -0.19
CA ARG A 25 -3.39 -1.34 -0.60
C ARG A 25 -3.05 -2.81 -0.68
N SER A 26 -3.87 -3.68 -0.11
CA SER A 26 -3.81 -5.11 -0.38
C SER A 26 -4.71 -5.42 -1.56
N LEU A 27 -4.17 -6.12 -2.56
CA LEU A 27 -4.89 -6.53 -3.76
C LEU A 27 -5.16 -8.04 -3.70
N ASN A 28 -6.26 -8.48 -4.29
CA ASN A 28 -6.51 -9.90 -4.52
C ASN A 28 -5.53 -10.50 -5.54
N ALA A 29 -5.50 -11.83 -5.67
CA ALA A 29 -4.59 -12.54 -6.57
C ALA A 29 -4.66 -12.10 -8.04
N ASP A 30 -5.87 -11.74 -8.51
CA ASP A 30 -6.08 -11.28 -9.88
C ASP A 30 -5.75 -9.79 -10.08
N HIS A 31 -5.42 -9.08 -9.01
CA HIS A 31 -5.21 -7.63 -8.97
C HIS A 31 -6.38 -6.82 -9.58
N THR A 32 -7.59 -7.30 -9.34
CA THR A 32 -8.86 -6.71 -9.81
C THR A 32 -9.64 -6.03 -8.69
N ALA A 33 -9.24 -6.23 -7.43
CA ALA A 33 -9.91 -5.64 -6.28
C ALA A 33 -8.93 -5.34 -5.14
N VAL A 34 -9.14 -4.21 -4.46
CA VAL A 34 -8.50 -3.89 -3.18
C VAL A 34 -9.28 -4.57 -2.06
N LEU A 35 -8.60 -5.34 -1.23
CA LEU A 35 -9.16 -6.08 -0.10
C LEU A 35 -9.12 -5.28 1.21
N ASP A 36 -8.08 -4.46 1.35
CA ASP A 36 -7.82 -3.61 2.50
C ASP A 36 -6.91 -2.44 2.09
N PHE A 37 -6.97 -1.34 2.82
CA PHE A 37 -6.08 -0.21 2.60
C PHE A 37 -5.66 0.41 3.94
N ARG A 38 -4.45 0.96 3.98
CA ARG A 38 -3.91 1.68 5.12
C ARG A 38 -3.28 2.99 4.66
N ARG A 39 -3.75 4.06 5.27
CA ARG A 39 -3.19 5.40 5.11
C ARG A 39 -1.97 5.51 6.01
N LEU A 40 -0.79 5.66 5.43
CA LEU A 40 0.46 5.67 6.17
C LEU A 40 0.89 7.10 6.47
N SER A 41 1.45 7.31 7.65
CA SER A 41 2.13 8.56 7.98
C SER A 41 3.48 8.65 7.26
N PRO A 42 4.09 9.85 7.16
CA PRO A 42 5.39 10.01 6.53
C PRO A 42 6.51 9.17 7.17
N GLU A 43 6.38 8.84 8.45
CA GLU A 43 7.34 7.98 9.16
C GLU A 43 7.18 6.51 8.75
N GLU A 44 5.94 5.99 8.75
CA GLU A 44 5.63 4.63 8.29
C GLU A 44 6.00 4.44 6.81
N LEU A 45 5.79 5.46 5.98
CA LEU A 45 6.19 5.46 4.58
C LEU A 45 7.69 5.28 4.42
N LYS A 46 8.50 5.98 5.21
CA LYS A 46 9.96 5.84 5.17
C LYS A 46 10.39 4.43 5.59
N GLU A 47 9.80 3.87 6.64
CA GLU A 47 10.14 2.52 7.09
C GLU A 47 9.76 1.46 6.04
N LEU A 48 8.59 1.57 5.43
CA LEU A 48 8.13 0.64 4.39
C LEU A 48 8.88 0.81 3.06
N ALA A 49 9.21 2.03 2.67
CA ALA A 49 9.88 2.31 1.40
C ALA A 49 11.40 2.16 1.48
N ALA A 50 12.00 2.16 2.68
CA ALA A 50 13.44 1.95 2.86
C ALA A 50 13.99 0.72 2.14
N PRO A 51 13.40 -0.50 2.27
CA PRO A 51 13.85 -1.67 1.52
C PRO A 51 13.58 -1.59 0.00
N MET A 52 12.71 -0.69 -0.46
CA MET A 52 12.37 -0.51 -1.87
C MET A 52 13.37 0.38 -2.63
N GLY A 53 14.33 0.98 -1.91
CA GLY A 53 15.41 1.79 -2.47
C GLY A 53 15.15 3.29 -2.49
N GLN A 54 16.22 4.05 -2.69
CA GLN A 54 16.23 5.51 -2.56
C GLN A 54 15.25 6.22 -3.52
N ALA A 55 15.02 5.67 -4.72
CA ALA A 55 14.08 6.24 -5.68
C ALA A 55 12.63 6.24 -5.15
N THR A 56 12.24 5.20 -4.41
CA THR A 56 10.91 5.12 -3.79
C THR A 56 10.80 6.10 -2.62
N LEU A 57 11.85 6.20 -1.81
CA LEU A 57 11.91 7.17 -0.72
C LEU A 57 11.79 8.62 -1.22
N ASP A 58 12.50 8.95 -2.30
CA ASP A 58 12.47 10.28 -2.93
C ASP A 58 11.07 10.61 -3.47
N ALA A 59 10.43 9.64 -4.13
CA ALA A 59 9.06 9.76 -4.63
C ALA A 59 8.01 9.98 -3.51
N LEU A 60 8.32 9.61 -2.27
CA LEU A 60 7.43 9.74 -1.11
C LEU A 60 7.80 10.94 -0.21
N VAL A 61 8.78 11.76 -0.59
CA VAL A 61 9.13 12.96 0.16
C VAL A 61 7.95 13.94 0.16
N GLY A 62 7.47 14.29 1.36
CA GLY A 62 6.35 15.21 1.54
C GLY A 62 4.97 14.57 1.34
N VAL A 63 4.90 13.26 1.08
CA VAL A 63 3.64 12.51 0.97
C VAL A 63 3.14 12.11 2.36
N ASP A 64 1.85 12.31 2.61
CA ASP A 64 1.15 11.80 3.79
C ASP A 64 -0.13 11.09 3.34
N GLY A 65 -0.18 9.76 3.44
CA GLY A 65 -1.33 8.98 3.00
C GLY A 65 -2.61 9.28 3.78
N ARG A 66 -2.51 9.95 4.93
CA ARG A 66 -3.67 10.37 5.73
C ARG A 66 -4.41 11.57 5.12
N ASP A 67 -3.77 12.29 4.21
CA ASP A 67 -4.40 13.35 3.41
C ASP A 67 -5.38 12.79 2.37
N VAL A 68 -5.21 11.51 1.99
CA VAL A 68 -6.14 10.79 1.13
C VAL A 68 -7.42 10.45 1.90
N ILE A 69 -8.42 11.31 1.74
CA ILE A 69 -9.75 11.18 2.35
C ILE A 69 -10.82 10.64 1.39
N ASP A 70 -10.54 10.64 0.09
CA ASP A 70 -11.48 10.17 -0.92
C ASP A 70 -11.60 8.64 -0.89
N GLU A 71 -12.78 8.13 -0.55
CA GLU A 71 -13.00 6.68 -0.43
C GLU A 71 -12.83 5.95 -1.76
N ALA A 72 -13.24 6.55 -2.87
CA ALA A 72 -13.10 5.91 -4.18
C ALA A 72 -11.62 5.70 -4.54
N GLN A 73 -10.76 6.66 -4.20
CA GLN A 73 -9.31 6.57 -4.37
C GLN A 73 -8.67 5.56 -3.40
N LEU A 74 -9.17 5.41 -2.18
CA LEU A 74 -8.65 4.42 -1.23
C LEU A 74 -8.89 2.98 -1.73
N TRP A 75 -10.06 2.73 -2.32
CA TRP A 75 -10.42 1.42 -2.91
C TRP A 75 -10.07 1.27 -4.39
N ALA A 76 -9.50 2.30 -5.02
CA ALA A 76 -9.11 2.25 -6.42
C ALA A 76 -8.02 1.21 -6.64
N VAL A 77 -8.25 0.33 -7.62
CA VAL A 77 -7.24 -0.62 -8.07
C VAL A 77 -6.19 0.17 -8.86
N PRO A 78 -4.91 0.13 -8.44
CA PRO A 78 -3.86 0.89 -9.11
C PRO A 78 -3.68 0.37 -10.53
N ALA A 79 -3.45 1.28 -11.47
CA ALA A 79 -3.05 0.91 -12.83
C ALA A 79 -1.78 0.06 -12.76
N GLN A 80 -1.66 -0.90 -13.66
CA GLN A 80 -0.73 -2.05 -13.67
C GLN A 80 0.79 -1.73 -13.64
N GLU A 81 1.21 -0.50 -13.35
CA GLU A 81 2.52 -0.02 -13.76
C GLU A 81 3.67 -0.50 -12.88
N LYS A 82 3.48 -0.79 -11.57
CA LYS A 82 4.51 -1.44 -10.72
C LYS A 82 3.89 -2.21 -9.55
N TRP A 83 3.85 -3.53 -9.67
CA TRP A 83 3.43 -4.43 -8.59
C TRP A 83 4.64 -4.95 -7.82
N LEU A 84 4.53 -4.99 -6.48
CA LEU A 84 5.49 -5.67 -5.63
C LEU A 84 5.21 -7.17 -5.69
N SER A 85 5.74 -7.84 -6.70
CA SER A 85 5.72 -9.30 -6.77
C SER A 85 6.66 -9.84 -5.70
N ASN A 86 6.10 -10.51 -4.69
CA ASN A 86 6.88 -11.24 -3.69
C ASN A 86 7.36 -12.57 -4.32
N THR A 87 8.26 -12.51 -5.30
CA THR A 87 8.87 -13.71 -5.89
C THR A 87 9.96 -14.22 -4.94
N THR A 88 9.56 -15.08 -4.01
CA THR A 88 10.44 -16.11 -3.44
C THR A 88 9.93 -17.47 -3.91
N ALA A 89 10.65 -18.03 -4.88
CA ALA A 89 10.74 -19.45 -5.25
C ALA A 89 11.69 -19.49 -6.47
N ARG A 90 12.83 -20.19 -6.53
CA ARG A 90 13.51 -21.21 -5.71
C ARG A 90 15.01 -21.09 -6.01
#